data_AF-A0A8J5EDL7-F1
#
_entry.id   AF-A0A8J5EDL7-F1
#
_cell.length_a   1.000
_cell.length_b   1.000
_cell.length_c   1.000
_cell.angle_alpha   90.00
_cell.angle_beta   90.00
_cell.angle_gamma   90.00
#
_symmetry.space_group_name_H-M   'P 1'
#
loop_
_entity.id
_entity.type
_entity.pdbx_description
1 polymer ?
#
loop_
_entity_poly.entity_id
_entity_poly.type
_entity_poly.pdbx_seq_one_letter_code
_entity_poly.pdbx_strand_id
1 'polypeptide(L)'
;MDHECGLVWAWDNFVGSGVAGLRYALEVSKYGSVAIITKAEPQASNTNYAQGGVSVVLCPSDSIESHMQDTTIAGAYLCDEETVKVTDYELIRGGRNIRVIEETKHEYVDLVAEHILTTTIHPQINSFLEGFNELVPKELILIFNDKELELLLSGLPEIDLDDLQANTEYTGYSAASTVIQWFWEVVKSFNKEDMARLLQFVTRTSKVPLEGFKALQGISGPQQFHIHKTYGAPERLPSAHTCFNQLDLPEYSSRGQLEERLLLAIHEASEGFGFG
;
A
#
# COMPACT_ATOMS: atom_id res chain seq x y z
N MET A 1 -25.24 48.69 -39.32
CA MET A 1 -24.26 49.02 -38.27
C MET A 1 -25.02 48.98 -36.96
N ASP A 2 -24.48 48.22 -36.02
CA ASP A 2 -25.13 47.54 -34.88
C ASP A 2 -26.06 46.38 -35.28
N HIS A 3 -25.63 45.15 -34.96
CA HIS A 3 -26.29 44.25 -34.01
C HIS A 3 -25.42 43.00 -33.76
N GLU A 4 -25.15 42.78 -32.47
CA GLU A 4 -24.88 41.51 -31.77
C GLU A 4 -23.53 40.80 -31.92
N CYS A 5 -22.68 41.10 -30.94
CA CYS A 5 -21.65 40.23 -30.40
C CYS A 5 -22.33 39.01 -29.72
N GLY A 6 -22.28 37.84 -30.36
CA GLY A 6 -22.76 36.59 -29.77
C GLY A 6 -21.80 36.10 -28.68
N LEU A 7 -22.24 36.18 -27.43
CA LEU A 7 -21.54 35.70 -26.25
C LEU A 7 -21.19 34.20 -26.35
N VAL A 8 -19.91 33.91 -26.15
CA VAL A 8 -19.33 32.59 -25.91
C VAL A 8 -19.79 32.07 -24.56
N TRP A 9 -20.52 30.96 -24.51
CA TRP A 9 -20.64 30.12 -23.31
C TRP A 9 -20.86 28.66 -23.74
N ALA A 10 -19.85 27.81 -23.50
CA ALA A 10 -20.03 26.37 -23.41
C ALA A 10 -19.36 25.93 -22.10
N TRP A 11 -20.19 25.66 -21.10
CA TRP A 11 -19.81 24.97 -19.88
C TRP A 11 -19.65 23.50 -20.21
N ASP A 12 -18.50 22.89 -19.95
CA ASP A 12 -18.42 21.42 -19.85
C ASP A 12 -17.31 21.01 -18.85
N ASN A 13 -17.76 20.78 -17.62
CA ASN A 13 -17.10 20.05 -16.52
C ASN A 13 -15.87 20.68 -15.83
N PHE A 14 -16.12 21.31 -14.68
CA PHE A 14 -15.09 21.66 -13.69
C PHE A 14 -14.78 20.43 -12.83
N VAL A 15 -13.52 20.00 -12.82
CA VAL A 15 -13.08 18.79 -12.11
C VAL A 15 -11.87 19.15 -11.23
N GLY A 16 -11.97 18.87 -9.93
CA GLY A 16 -10.86 19.11 -9.00
C GLY A 16 -9.64 18.22 -9.28
N SER A 17 -8.46 18.60 -8.79
CA SER A 17 -7.18 17.92 -9.05
C SER A 17 -6.90 16.67 -8.20
N GLY A 18 -7.89 16.15 -7.46
CA GLY A 18 -7.77 14.88 -6.73
C GLY A 18 -7.76 13.66 -7.67
N VAL A 19 -7.34 12.48 -7.19
CA VAL A 19 -7.16 11.28 -8.05
C VAL A 19 -8.45 10.90 -8.78
N ALA A 20 -9.62 10.99 -8.13
CA ALA A 20 -10.91 10.75 -8.78
C ALA A 20 -11.19 11.77 -9.89
N GLY A 21 -10.83 13.04 -9.68
CA GLY A 21 -10.99 14.10 -10.66
C GLY A 21 -10.03 13.98 -11.84
N LEU A 22 -8.75 13.66 -11.59
CA LEU A 22 -7.78 13.36 -12.64
C LEU A 22 -8.19 12.13 -13.46
N ARG A 23 -8.71 11.09 -12.79
CA ARG A 23 -9.23 9.89 -13.45
C ARG A 23 -10.41 10.20 -14.37
N TYR A 24 -11.35 11.02 -13.90
CA TYR A 24 -12.48 11.47 -14.70
C TYR A 24 -12.04 12.37 -15.86
N ALA A 25 -11.14 13.32 -15.62
CA ALA A 25 -10.57 14.21 -16.62
C ALA A 25 -9.87 13.44 -17.76
N LEU A 26 -9.12 12.38 -17.43
CA LEU A 26 -8.54 11.47 -18.41
C LEU A 26 -9.61 10.79 -19.27
N GLU A 27 -10.68 10.31 -18.65
CA GLU A 27 -11.75 9.63 -19.37
C GLU A 27 -12.51 10.57 -20.31
N VAL A 28 -12.83 11.78 -19.86
CA VAL A 28 -13.56 12.77 -20.67
C VAL A 28 -12.69 13.47 -21.72
N SER A 29 -11.36 13.48 -21.57
CA SER A 29 -10.43 14.03 -22.57
C SER A 29 -10.51 13.35 -23.95
N LYS A 30 -11.05 12.13 -24.00
CA LYS A 30 -11.31 11.41 -25.25
C LYS A 30 -12.43 12.05 -26.09
N TYR A 31 -13.28 12.87 -25.47
CA TYR A 31 -14.50 13.42 -26.06
C TYR A 31 -14.47 14.94 -26.18
N GLY A 32 -13.43 15.61 -25.66
CA GLY A 32 -13.30 17.06 -25.74
C GLY A 32 -12.07 17.59 -25.00
N SER A 33 -11.83 18.90 -25.10
CA SER A 33 -10.76 19.55 -24.36
C SER A 33 -11.14 19.70 -22.89
N VAL A 34 -10.26 19.26 -21.99
CA VAL A 34 -10.49 19.30 -20.54
C VAL A 34 -9.48 20.25 -19.90
N ALA A 35 -9.97 21.18 -19.08
CA ALA A 35 -9.14 22.06 -18.27
C ALA A 35 -9.22 21.63 -16.79
N ILE A 36 -8.07 21.36 -16.17
CA ILE A 36 -7.99 21.07 -14.74
C ILE A 36 -7.65 22.37 -14.01
N ILE A 37 -8.52 22.76 -13.08
CA ILE A 37 -8.34 23.98 -12.28
C ILE A 37 -8.18 23.56 -10.82
N THR A 38 -7.06 23.95 -10.22
CA THR A 38 -6.75 23.75 -8.80
C THR A 38 -6.66 25.10 -8.10
N LYS A 39 -6.93 25.12 -6.78
CA LYS A 39 -6.85 26.32 -5.94
C LYS A 39 -5.40 26.75 -5.65
N ALA A 40 -4.44 25.84 -5.83
CA ALA A 40 -3.01 26.08 -5.57
C ALA A 40 -2.16 25.33 -6.61
N GLU A 41 -1.24 24.47 -6.17
CA GLU A 41 -0.40 23.67 -7.07
C GLU A 41 -1.15 22.42 -7.57
N PRO A 42 -0.79 21.85 -8.74
CA PRO A 42 -1.43 20.64 -9.28
C PRO A 42 -1.43 19.45 -8.32
N GLN A 43 -0.41 19.38 -7.44
CA GLN A 43 -0.23 18.33 -6.45
C GLN A 43 -0.98 18.60 -5.13
N ALA A 44 -1.50 19.81 -4.92
CA ALA A 44 -2.23 20.15 -3.71
C ALA A 44 -3.69 19.64 -3.82
N SER A 45 -3.89 18.35 -3.59
CA SER A 45 -5.21 17.70 -3.63
C SER A 45 -5.50 16.95 -2.33
N ASN A 46 -6.79 16.81 -1.99
CA ASN A 46 -7.22 16.04 -0.81
C ASN A 46 -6.71 14.60 -0.85
N THR A 47 -6.52 14.01 -2.04
CA THR A 47 -5.94 12.67 -2.16
C THR A 47 -4.47 12.63 -1.79
N ASN A 48 -3.69 13.67 -2.13
CA ASN A 48 -2.29 13.78 -1.71
C ASN A 48 -2.17 14.06 -0.20
N TYR A 49 -3.15 14.73 0.40
CA TYR A 49 -3.18 15.01 1.85
C TYR A 49 -3.91 13.94 2.66
N ALA A 50 -4.53 12.95 2.02
CA ALA A 50 -5.19 11.85 2.71
C ALA A 50 -4.15 10.95 3.36
N GLN A 51 -3.76 11.30 4.58
CA GLN A 51 -3.03 10.40 5.46
C GLN A 51 -4.05 9.37 5.94
N GLY A 52 -3.99 8.15 5.39
CA GLY A 52 -4.79 7.03 5.88
C GLY A 52 -4.47 6.77 7.34
N GLY A 53 -5.25 7.37 8.23
CA GLY A 53 -5.10 7.31 9.67
C GLY A 53 -6.44 7.05 10.32
N VAL A 54 -6.44 6.22 11.37
CA VAL A 54 -7.61 6.00 12.21
C VAL A 54 -7.63 7.10 13.26
N SER A 55 -8.62 7.99 13.20
CA SER A 55 -8.87 8.97 14.27
C SER A 55 -9.59 8.30 15.43
N VAL A 56 -9.02 8.37 16.64
CA VAL A 56 -9.61 7.82 17.86
C VAL A 56 -9.73 8.94 18.90
N VAL A 57 -10.86 8.99 19.60
CA VAL A 57 -11.06 9.88 20.74
C VAL A 57 -10.25 9.34 21.92
N LEU A 58 -9.11 9.96 22.20
CA LEU A 58 -8.16 9.49 23.22
C LEU A 58 -8.20 10.29 24.54
N CYS A 59 -8.90 11.41 24.58
CA CYS A 59 -8.95 12.27 25.76
C CYS A 59 -10.36 12.82 26.04
N PRO A 60 -10.67 13.20 27.30
CA PRO A 60 -12.00 13.71 27.67
C PRO A 60 -12.37 15.05 27.02
N SER A 61 -11.40 15.77 26.46
CA SER A 61 -11.62 17.02 25.72
C SER A 61 -11.88 16.81 24.23
N ASP A 62 -11.80 15.57 23.75
CA ASP A 62 -12.04 15.17 22.37
C ASP A 62 -13.37 14.39 22.28
N SER A 63 -14.02 14.43 21.12
CA SER A 63 -15.33 13.79 20.92
C SER A 63 -15.58 13.42 19.47
N ILE A 64 -16.37 12.36 19.25
CA ILE A 64 -16.74 11.88 17.91
C ILE A 64 -17.37 13.02 17.10
N GLU A 65 -18.28 13.79 17.70
CA GLU A 65 -18.87 14.99 17.09
C GLU A 65 -17.82 16.00 16.61
N SER A 66 -16.75 16.23 17.38
CA SER A 66 -15.65 17.11 16.95
C SER A 66 -14.98 16.58 15.69
N HIS A 67 -14.66 15.28 15.64
CA HIS A 67 -14.05 14.65 14.45
C HIS A 67 -14.98 14.67 13.22
N MET A 68 -16.28 14.46 13.43
CA MET A 68 -17.29 14.59 12.37
C MET A 68 -17.38 16.02 11.84
N GLN A 69 -17.35 16.99 12.74
CA GLN A 69 -17.40 18.40 12.38
C GLN A 69 -16.13 18.83 11.65
N ASP A 70 -14.96 18.38 12.09
CA ASP A 70 -13.69 18.61 11.42
C ASP A 70 -13.67 18.00 10.02
N THR A 71 -14.19 16.77 9.86
CA THR A 71 -14.34 16.11 8.55
C THR A 71 -15.26 16.89 7.63
N THR A 72 -16.39 17.37 8.15
CA THR A 72 -17.35 18.21 7.40
C THR A 72 -16.71 19.53 6.98
N ILE A 73 -15.98 20.20 7.87
CA ILE A 73 -15.27 21.46 7.60
C ILE A 73 -14.18 21.22 6.54
N ALA A 74 -13.38 20.16 6.68
CA ALA A 74 -12.33 19.80 5.72
C ALA A 74 -12.90 19.48 4.33
N GLY A 75 -14.07 18.83 4.28
CA GLY A 75 -14.84 18.61 3.08
C GLY A 75 -15.54 19.86 2.53
N ALA A 76 -15.33 21.04 3.13
CA ALA A 76 -15.99 22.28 2.79
C ALA A 76 -17.54 22.17 2.76
N TYR A 77 -18.09 21.34 3.65
CA TYR A 77 -19.53 21.04 3.74
C TYR A 77 -20.13 20.38 2.49
N LEU A 78 -19.30 19.77 1.64
CA LEU A 78 -19.72 19.04 0.43
C LEU A 78 -19.74 17.52 0.62
N CYS A 79 -19.34 17.03 1.79
CA CYS A 79 -19.44 15.61 2.12
C CYS A 79 -20.91 15.18 2.21
N ASP A 80 -21.19 13.94 1.81
CA ASP A 80 -22.48 13.30 2.11
C ASP A 80 -22.58 13.10 3.63
N GLU A 81 -23.55 13.73 4.28
CA GLU A 81 -23.71 13.70 5.74
C GLU A 81 -23.82 12.27 6.29
N GLU A 82 -24.46 11.35 5.55
CA GLU A 82 -24.56 9.94 5.96
C GLU A 82 -23.19 9.25 5.96
N THR A 83 -22.26 9.67 5.11
CA THR A 83 -20.89 9.14 5.08
C THR A 83 -19.99 9.71 6.16
N VAL A 84 -20.33 10.91 6.69
CA VAL A 84 -19.57 11.55 7.78
C VAL A 84 -20.04 11.09 9.15
N LYS A 85 -21.28 10.58 9.27
CA LYS A 85 -21.78 9.99 10.52
C LYS A 85 -20.92 8.81 10.95
N VAL A 86 -20.24 8.98 12.08
CA VAL A 86 -19.54 7.88 12.74
C VAL A 86 -20.57 7.02 13.45
N THR A 87 -20.73 5.78 13.00
CA THR A 87 -21.58 4.78 13.64
C THR A 87 -20.75 3.86 14.51
N ASP A 88 -21.13 3.72 15.78
CA ASP A 88 -20.53 2.71 16.64
C ASP A 88 -20.82 1.30 16.08
N TYR A 89 -19.77 0.48 15.95
CA TYR A 89 -19.90 -0.92 15.58
C TYR A 89 -19.52 -1.81 16.76
N GLU A 90 -20.42 -2.70 17.15
CA GLU A 90 -20.11 -3.72 18.16
C GLU A 90 -19.34 -4.88 17.50
N LEU A 91 -18.05 -5.01 17.85
CA LEU A 91 -17.19 -6.10 17.36
C LEU A 91 -17.71 -7.49 17.76
N ILE A 92 -18.28 -7.58 18.96
CA ILE A 92 -19.01 -8.73 19.47
C ILE A 92 -20.35 -8.27 20.02
N ARG A 93 -21.33 -9.16 20.07
CA ARG A 93 -22.66 -8.85 20.61
C ARG A 93 -22.58 -8.34 22.05
N GLY A 94 -23.04 -7.11 22.29
CA GLY A 94 -22.98 -6.48 23.61
C GLY A 94 -21.59 -5.95 24.00
N GLY A 95 -20.65 -5.93 23.05
CA GLY A 95 -19.26 -5.53 23.24
C GLY A 95 -19.09 -4.11 23.78
N ARG A 96 -20.07 -3.23 23.57
CA ARG A 96 -20.06 -1.85 24.11
C ARG A 96 -19.88 -1.80 25.63
N ASN A 97 -20.32 -2.83 26.35
CA ASN A 97 -20.24 -2.90 27.81
C ASN A 97 -19.11 -3.82 28.32
N ILE A 98 -18.30 -4.36 27.42
CA ILE A 98 -17.21 -5.28 27.75
C ILE A 98 -15.91 -4.49 27.67
N ARG A 99 -15.24 -4.32 28.81
CA ARG A 99 -13.94 -3.66 28.84
C ARG A 99 -12.88 -4.60 28.27
N VAL A 100 -12.06 -4.09 27.36
CA VAL A 100 -10.84 -4.78 26.91
C VAL A 100 -9.84 -4.83 28.05
N ILE A 101 -9.48 -6.04 28.47
CA ILE A 101 -8.43 -6.36 29.44
C ILE A 101 -7.26 -7.05 28.75
N GLU A 102 -6.11 -7.18 29.41
CA GLU A 102 -4.89 -7.76 28.82
C GLU A 102 -5.14 -9.15 28.23
N GLU A 103 -5.94 -9.98 28.89
CA GLU A 103 -6.29 -11.33 28.43
C GLU A 103 -7.12 -11.35 27.13
N THR A 104 -7.90 -10.28 26.88
CA THR A 104 -8.80 -10.14 25.71
C THR A 104 -8.23 -9.24 24.61
N LYS A 105 -7.07 -8.63 24.86
CA LYS A 105 -6.52 -7.58 23.99
C LYS A 105 -6.20 -8.11 22.59
N HIS A 106 -5.72 -9.35 22.50
CA HIS A 106 -5.43 -9.99 21.21
C HIS A 106 -6.69 -10.18 20.38
N GLU A 107 -7.73 -10.78 20.96
CA GLU A 107 -9.03 -10.94 20.33
C GLU A 107 -9.63 -9.59 19.88
N TYR A 108 -9.52 -8.56 20.72
CA TYR A 108 -9.97 -7.22 20.35
C TYR A 108 -9.22 -6.67 19.12
N VAL A 109 -7.89 -6.82 19.06
CA VAL A 109 -7.09 -6.38 17.91
C VAL A 109 -7.48 -7.13 16.63
N ASP A 110 -7.67 -8.44 16.72
CA ASP A 110 -8.06 -9.28 15.58
C ASP A 110 -9.43 -8.84 15.03
N LEU A 111 -10.40 -8.64 15.91
CA LEU A 111 -11.75 -8.19 15.53
C LEU A 111 -11.76 -6.78 14.93
N VAL A 112 -10.94 -5.86 15.47
CA VAL A 112 -10.77 -4.52 14.89
C VAL A 112 -10.18 -4.62 13.49
N ALA A 113 -9.14 -5.43 13.31
CA ALA A 113 -8.50 -5.63 12.01
C ALA A 113 -9.49 -6.22 11.00
N GLU A 114 -10.24 -7.26 11.37
CA GLU A 114 -11.28 -7.86 10.53
C GLU A 114 -12.37 -6.84 10.18
N HIS A 115 -12.81 -6.04 11.15
CA HIS A 115 -13.83 -5.04 10.91
C HIS A 115 -13.37 -3.99 9.89
N ILE A 116 -12.19 -3.42 10.10
CA ILE A 116 -11.63 -2.38 9.24
C ILE A 116 -11.32 -2.91 7.84
N LEU A 117 -10.69 -4.10 7.75
CA LEU A 117 -10.21 -4.63 6.47
C LEU A 117 -11.30 -5.31 5.63
N THR A 118 -12.35 -5.84 6.28
CA THR A 118 -13.34 -6.68 5.60
C THR A 118 -14.77 -6.20 5.82
N THR A 119 -15.19 -6.04 7.08
CA THR A 119 -16.62 -5.82 7.42
C THR A 119 -17.15 -4.49 6.88
N THR A 120 -16.37 -3.40 7.00
CA THR A 120 -16.79 -2.06 6.55
C THR A 120 -17.01 -1.97 5.03
N ILE A 121 -16.40 -2.87 4.26
CA ILE A 121 -16.47 -2.91 2.79
C ILE A 121 -17.05 -4.24 2.28
N HIS A 122 -17.75 -4.98 3.14
CA HIS A 122 -18.25 -6.33 2.86
C HIS A 122 -19.17 -6.40 1.63
N PRO A 123 -20.13 -5.47 1.42
CA PRO A 123 -20.95 -5.48 0.21
C PRO A 123 -20.13 -5.35 -1.09
N GLN A 124 -19.08 -4.54 -1.08
CA GLN A 124 -18.19 -4.29 -2.20
C GLN A 124 -17.30 -5.50 -2.47
N ILE A 125 -16.74 -6.11 -1.42
CA ILE A 125 -15.98 -7.37 -1.52
C ILE A 125 -16.86 -8.47 -2.12
N ASN A 126 -18.08 -8.67 -1.62
CA ASN A 126 -18.97 -9.72 -2.12
C ASN A 126 -19.36 -9.49 -3.58
N SER A 127 -19.73 -8.25 -3.94
CA SER A 127 -20.06 -7.91 -5.33
C SER A 127 -18.88 -8.18 -6.28
N PHE A 128 -17.65 -7.86 -5.84
CA PHE A 128 -16.44 -8.17 -6.60
C PHE A 128 -16.22 -9.68 -6.72
N LEU A 129 -16.32 -10.42 -5.61
CA LEU A 129 -16.13 -11.87 -5.61
C LEU A 129 -17.20 -12.60 -6.44
N GLU A 130 -18.44 -12.14 -6.43
CA GLU A 130 -19.51 -12.69 -7.27
C GLU A 130 -19.14 -12.54 -8.76
N GLY A 131 -18.86 -11.32 -9.22
CA GLY A 131 -18.48 -11.09 -10.61
C GLY A 131 -17.17 -11.77 -11.02
N PHE A 132 -16.20 -11.87 -10.11
CA PHE A 132 -14.96 -12.58 -10.36
C PHE A 132 -15.17 -14.10 -10.48
N ASN A 133 -15.95 -14.69 -9.58
CA ASN A 133 -16.23 -16.13 -9.56
C ASN A 133 -17.15 -16.60 -10.70
N GLU A 134 -17.92 -15.69 -11.31
CA GLU A 134 -18.66 -15.99 -12.56
C GLU A 134 -17.72 -16.33 -13.72
N LEU A 135 -16.51 -15.76 -13.73
CA LEU A 135 -15.52 -15.95 -14.79
C LEU A 135 -14.46 -16.99 -14.43
N VAL A 136 -14.03 -17.00 -13.17
CA VAL A 136 -12.95 -17.87 -12.69
C VAL A 136 -13.43 -18.67 -11.48
N PRO A 137 -13.58 -20.01 -11.59
CA PRO A 137 -13.99 -20.85 -10.46
C PRO A 137 -13.08 -20.69 -9.25
N LYS A 138 -13.69 -20.54 -8.07
CA LYS A 138 -13.00 -20.29 -6.80
C LYS A 138 -11.92 -21.34 -6.50
N GLU A 139 -12.19 -22.60 -6.84
CA GLU A 139 -11.29 -23.73 -6.58
C GLU A 139 -9.95 -23.60 -7.32
N LEU A 140 -9.93 -22.92 -8.47
CA LEU A 140 -8.71 -22.70 -9.25
C LEU A 140 -7.84 -21.59 -8.67
N ILE A 141 -8.42 -20.71 -7.85
CA ILE A 141 -7.71 -19.58 -7.24
C ILE A 141 -7.16 -19.96 -5.86
N LEU A 142 -7.86 -20.85 -5.15
CA LEU A 142 -7.44 -21.33 -3.82
C LEU A 142 -6.12 -22.12 -3.80
N ILE A 143 -5.57 -22.49 -4.96
CA ILE A 143 -4.25 -23.13 -5.05
C ILE A 143 -3.09 -22.14 -4.91
N PHE A 144 -3.35 -20.84 -5.08
CA PHE A 144 -2.35 -19.78 -5.03
C PHE A 144 -2.44 -19.02 -3.71
N ASN A 145 -1.29 -18.63 -3.15
CA ASN A 145 -1.26 -17.61 -2.09
C ASN A 145 -1.46 -16.19 -2.68
N ASP A 146 -1.53 -15.17 -1.82
CA ASP A 146 -1.76 -13.78 -2.23
C ASP A 146 -0.67 -13.25 -3.19
N LYS A 147 0.59 -13.67 -2.98
CA LYS A 147 1.72 -13.25 -3.82
C LYS A 147 1.70 -13.89 -5.19
N GLU A 148 1.41 -15.17 -5.25
CA GLU A 148 1.26 -15.91 -6.51
C GLU A 148 0.06 -15.40 -7.30
N LEU A 149 -1.04 -15.07 -6.62
CA LEU A 149 -2.20 -14.46 -7.27
C LEU A 149 -1.86 -13.08 -7.84
N GLU A 150 -1.08 -12.26 -7.12
CA GLU A 150 -0.60 -10.97 -7.65
C GLU A 150 0.24 -11.17 -8.93
N LEU A 151 1.15 -12.15 -8.93
CA LEU A 151 2.01 -12.45 -10.08
C LEU A 151 1.20 -13.01 -11.26
N LEU A 152 0.19 -13.85 -11.00
CA LEU A 152 -0.70 -14.39 -12.02
C LEU A 152 -1.50 -13.27 -12.71
N LEU A 153 -1.99 -12.30 -11.94
CA LEU A 153 -2.80 -11.18 -12.46
C LEU A 153 -1.95 -10.09 -13.10
N SER A 154 -0.78 -9.79 -12.55
CA SER A 154 0.08 -8.68 -12.98
C SER A 154 1.14 -9.09 -14.01
N GLY A 155 1.40 -10.39 -14.13
CA GLY A 155 2.52 -10.94 -14.87
C GLY A 155 3.84 -10.85 -14.11
N LEU A 156 4.84 -11.60 -14.57
CA LEU A 156 6.21 -11.52 -14.05
C LEU A 156 6.89 -10.25 -14.61
N PRO A 157 7.36 -9.33 -13.75
CA PRO A 157 8.07 -8.14 -14.21
C PRO A 157 9.43 -8.52 -14.80
N GLU A 158 9.93 -7.73 -15.75
CA GLU A 158 11.35 -7.72 -16.07
C GLU A 158 12.04 -6.74 -15.13
N ILE A 159 12.86 -7.27 -14.23
CA ILE A 159 13.55 -6.49 -13.22
C ILE A 159 14.99 -6.27 -13.69
N ASP A 160 15.37 -5.00 -13.85
CA ASP A 160 16.75 -4.59 -14.10
C ASP A 160 17.52 -4.60 -12.77
N LEU A 161 18.36 -5.63 -12.61
CA LEU A 161 19.16 -5.81 -11.39
C LEU A 161 20.23 -4.72 -11.24
N ASP A 162 20.79 -4.25 -12.35
CA ASP A 162 21.83 -3.23 -12.31
C ASP A 162 21.22 -1.89 -11.85
N ASP A 163 20.00 -1.56 -12.32
CA ASP A 163 19.24 -0.40 -11.83
C ASP A 163 18.88 -0.54 -10.35
N LEU A 164 18.40 -1.71 -9.90
CA LEU A 164 18.08 -1.94 -8.48
C LEU A 164 19.33 -1.72 -7.61
N GLN A 165 20.45 -2.34 -7.98
CA GLN A 165 21.71 -2.25 -7.23
C GLN A 165 22.27 -0.81 -7.21
N ALA A 166 22.18 -0.08 -8.32
CA ALA A 166 22.63 1.31 -8.42
C ALA A 166 21.82 2.27 -7.54
N ASN A 167 20.56 1.92 -7.23
CA ASN A 167 19.64 2.71 -6.41
C ASN A 167 19.39 2.07 -5.04
N THR A 168 20.35 1.31 -4.51
CA THR A 168 20.28 0.73 -3.17
C THR A 168 21.11 1.51 -2.16
N GLU A 169 20.49 1.88 -1.04
CA GLU A 169 21.18 2.48 0.11
C GLU A 169 21.58 1.41 1.16
N TYR A 170 22.61 1.68 1.94
CA TYR A 170 23.13 0.75 2.95
C TYR A 170 23.29 1.45 4.31
N THR A 171 22.77 0.83 5.37
CA THR A 171 22.98 1.30 6.75
C THR A 171 23.67 0.22 7.57
N GLY A 172 24.82 0.55 8.16
CA GLY A 172 25.66 -0.42 8.89
C GLY A 172 26.43 -1.38 7.98
N TYR A 173 26.20 -1.32 6.66
CA TYR A 173 26.99 -1.94 5.61
C TYR A 173 27.52 -0.89 4.63
N SER A 174 28.37 -1.33 3.72
CA SER A 174 28.74 -0.60 2.51
C SER A 174 28.74 -1.55 1.32
N ALA A 175 28.82 -1.02 0.10
CA ALA A 175 28.95 -1.84 -1.11
C ALA A 175 30.21 -2.76 -1.09
N ALA A 176 31.22 -2.43 -0.28
CA ALA A 176 32.43 -3.25 -0.12
C ALA A 176 32.28 -4.36 0.94
N SER A 177 31.19 -4.37 1.71
CA SER A 177 30.93 -5.39 2.72
C SER A 177 30.72 -6.75 2.06
N THR A 178 31.42 -7.78 2.55
CA THR A 178 31.35 -9.14 2.00
C THR A 178 29.92 -9.68 1.90
N VAL A 179 29.10 -9.44 2.92
CA VAL A 179 27.69 -9.85 2.94
C VAL A 179 26.87 -9.17 1.84
N ILE A 180 27.16 -7.91 1.51
CA ILE A 180 26.49 -7.18 0.43
C ILE A 180 26.93 -7.72 -0.94
N GLN A 181 28.21 -8.05 -1.11
CA GLN A 181 28.70 -8.69 -2.34
C GLN A 181 28.04 -10.05 -2.54
N TRP A 182 27.96 -10.87 -1.49
CA TRP A 182 27.24 -12.14 -1.52
C TRP A 182 25.75 -11.98 -1.81
N PHE A 183 25.09 -10.98 -1.22
CA PHE A 183 23.70 -10.68 -1.51
C PHE A 183 23.48 -10.47 -3.02
N TRP A 184 24.25 -9.58 -3.64
CA TRP A 184 24.10 -9.31 -5.08
C TRP A 184 24.50 -10.50 -5.96
N GLU A 185 25.50 -11.30 -5.56
CA GLU A 185 25.83 -12.55 -6.27
C GLU A 185 24.69 -13.56 -6.23
N VAL A 186 24.02 -13.70 -5.09
CA VAL A 186 22.87 -14.59 -4.91
C VAL A 186 21.66 -14.09 -5.69
N VAL A 187 21.31 -12.80 -5.55
CA VAL A 187 20.18 -12.20 -6.28
C VAL A 187 20.41 -12.27 -7.80
N LYS A 188 21.65 -12.15 -8.27
CA LYS A 188 21.98 -12.33 -9.70
C LYS A 188 21.74 -13.76 -10.20
N SER A 189 21.76 -14.76 -9.33
CA SER A 189 21.42 -16.14 -9.68
C SER A 189 19.94 -16.48 -9.59
N PHE A 190 19.10 -15.56 -9.11
CA PHE A 190 17.66 -15.78 -9.00
C PHE A 190 17.03 -15.93 -10.38
N ASN A 191 16.03 -16.82 -10.45
CA ASN A 191 15.14 -16.87 -11.59
C ASN A 191 14.15 -15.66 -11.55
N LYS A 192 13.33 -15.50 -12.59
CA LYS A 192 12.39 -14.37 -12.66
C LYS A 192 11.35 -14.37 -11.53
N GLU A 193 10.96 -15.54 -11.04
CA GLU A 193 9.99 -15.69 -9.96
C GLU A 193 10.62 -15.29 -8.61
N ASP A 194 11.80 -15.81 -8.30
CA ASP A 194 12.51 -15.48 -7.05
C ASP A 194 12.86 -13.98 -6.99
N MET A 195 13.20 -13.38 -8.13
CA MET A 195 13.43 -11.94 -8.23
C MET A 195 12.15 -11.13 -7.96
N ALA A 196 11.00 -11.59 -8.48
CA ALA A 196 9.71 -10.96 -8.21
C ALA A 196 9.29 -11.13 -6.73
N ARG A 197 9.53 -12.31 -6.15
CA ARG A 197 9.29 -12.60 -4.73
C ARG A 197 10.17 -11.74 -3.82
N LEU A 198 11.45 -11.55 -4.15
CA LEU A 198 12.33 -10.62 -3.43
C LEU A 198 11.77 -9.20 -3.44
N LEU A 199 11.30 -8.73 -4.60
CA LEU A 199 10.72 -7.40 -4.69
C LEU A 199 9.42 -7.30 -3.87
N GLN A 200 8.51 -8.27 -3.97
CA GLN A 200 7.31 -8.34 -3.14
C GLN A 200 7.62 -8.41 -1.64
N PHE A 201 8.67 -9.13 -1.26
CA PHE A 201 9.09 -9.26 0.13
C PHE A 201 9.48 -7.90 0.72
N VAL A 202 10.19 -7.07 -0.05
CA VAL A 202 10.72 -5.79 0.44
C VAL A 202 9.81 -4.59 0.15
N THR A 203 9.02 -4.60 -0.91
CA THR A 203 8.19 -3.45 -1.33
C THR A 203 6.68 -3.73 -1.32
N ARG A 204 6.28 -4.96 -0.97
CA ARG A 204 4.90 -5.48 -1.02
C ARG A 204 4.31 -5.65 -2.42
N THR A 205 4.99 -5.23 -3.49
CA THR A 205 4.53 -5.39 -4.86
C THR A 205 5.64 -5.86 -5.78
N SER A 206 5.26 -6.60 -6.81
CA SER A 206 6.15 -6.97 -7.93
C SER A 206 6.32 -5.85 -8.96
N LYS A 207 5.59 -4.74 -8.84
CA LYS A 207 5.62 -3.66 -9.84
C LYS A 207 6.85 -2.77 -9.72
N VAL A 208 7.55 -2.61 -10.83
CA VAL A 208 8.67 -1.66 -10.96
C VAL A 208 8.13 -0.31 -11.45
N PRO A 209 8.50 0.83 -10.83
CA PRO A 209 8.13 2.15 -11.34
C PRO A 209 8.60 2.36 -12.78
N LEU A 210 7.82 3.09 -13.59
CA LEU A 210 8.18 3.38 -14.99
C LEU A 210 9.53 4.13 -15.12
N GLU A 211 9.90 4.91 -14.11
CA GLU A 211 11.15 5.66 -14.06
C GLU A 211 12.32 4.86 -13.45
N GLY A 212 12.13 3.58 -13.16
CA GLY A 212 13.12 2.71 -12.52
C GLY A 212 13.14 2.81 -10.99
N PHE A 213 14.10 2.14 -10.36
CA PHE A 213 14.17 1.98 -8.90
C PHE A 213 14.50 3.27 -8.15
N LYS A 214 15.07 4.27 -8.82
CA LYS A 214 15.27 5.62 -8.26
C LYS A 214 13.96 6.30 -7.83
N ALA A 215 12.84 5.91 -8.44
CA ALA A 215 11.52 6.52 -8.23
C ALA A 215 10.63 5.68 -7.30
N LEU A 216 11.19 4.67 -6.61
CA LEU A 216 10.48 3.91 -5.60
C LEU A 216 9.86 4.84 -4.55
N GLN A 217 8.63 4.51 -4.16
CA GLN A 217 7.85 5.23 -3.17
C GLN A 217 7.74 4.38 -1.90
N GLY A 218 7.85 5.02 -0.75
CA GLY A 218 7.50 4.47 0.55
C GLY A 218 6.31 5.24 1.13
N ILE A 219 6.04 5.02 2.42
CA ILE A 219 4.90 5.62 3.11
C ILE A 219 4.96 7.16 3.21
N SER A 220 6.17 7.73 3.19
CA SER A 220 6.42 9.17 3.36
C SER A 220 6.84 9.88 2.06
N GLY A 221 6.68 9.21 0.91
CA GLY A 221 7.11 9.73 -0.40
C GLY A 221 8.29 8.94 -0.98
N PRO A 222 9.15 9.56 -1.81
CA PRO A 222 10.28 8.88 -2.46
C PRO A 222 11.18 8.19 -1.43
N GLN A 223 11.33 6.87 -1.57
CA GLN A 223 12.11 6.04 -0.67
C GLN A 223 12.73 4.90 -1.48
N GLN A 224 14.06 4.94 -1.60
CA GLN A 224 14.81 3.92 -2.32
C GLN A 224 14.80 2.58 -1.56
N PHE A 225 15.14 1.51 -2.27
CA PHE A 225 15.40 0.23 -1.64
C PHE A 225 16.64 0.36 -0.76
N HIS A 226 16.60 -0.17 0.46
CA HIS A 226 17.73 -0.04 1.37
C HIS A 226 17.94 -1.28 2.23
N ILE A 227 19.22 -1.62 2.42
CA ILE A 227 19.64 -2.79 3.19
C ILE A 227 20.25 -2.34 4.52
N HIS A 228 19.66 -2.81 5.61
CA HIS A 228 20.08 -2.52 6.98
C HIS A 228 20.78 -3.72 7.60
N LYS A 229 21.96 -3.48 8.17
CA LYS A 229 22.62 -4.47 9.02
C LYS A 229 21.82 -4.67 10.30
N THR A 230 21.40 -5.91 10.54
CA THR A 230 20.84 -6.30 11.83
C THR A 230 21.88 -6.92 12.75
N TYR A 231 21.72 -6.67 14.04
CA TYR A 231 22.54 -7.27 15.09
C TYR A 231 21.73 -8.36 15.79
N GLY A 232 22.32 -9.53 15.99
CA GLY A 232 21.64 -10.65 16.62
C GLY A 232 22.25 -11.98 16.26
N ALA A 233 21.53 -13.06 16.56
CA ALA A 233 21.97 -14.40 16.22
C ALA A 233 22.07 -14.57 14.69
N PRO A 234 23.19 -15.14 14.17
CA PRO A 234 23.42 -15.31 12.73
C PRO A 234 22.45 -16.30 12.06
N GLU A 235 21.63 -16.99 12.85
CA GLU A 235 20.61 -17.95 12.38
C GLU A 235 19.29 -17.27 11.99
N ARG A 236 19.11 -15.98 12.30
CA ARG A 236 17.87 -15.27 12.00
C ARG A 236 17.66 -15.17 10.49
N LEU A 237 16.40 -15.24 10.07
CA LEU A 237 16.01 -14.94 8.70
C LEU A 237 16.14 -13.43 8.43
N PRO A 238 16.36 -13.03 7.18
CA PRO A 238 16.15 -11.63 6.79
C PRO A 238 14.70 -11.24 7.05
N SER A 239 14.49 -9.98 7.42
CA SER A 239 13.15 -9.41 7.60
C SER A 239 12.97 -8.19 6.70
N ALA A 240 11.72 -7.80 6.43
CA ALA A 240 11.43 -6.66 5.58
C ALA A 240 10.45 -5.69 6.26
N HIS A 241 10.67 -4.39 6.00
CA HIS A 241 9.72 -3.34 6.36
C HIS A 241 9.23 -2.66 5.08
N THR A 242 8.11 -3.17 4.57
CA THR A 242 7.60 -2.79 3.24
C THR A 242 7.21 -1.34 3.10
N CYS A 243 6.74 -0.70 4.17
CA CYS A 243 6.43 0.75 4.18
C CYS A 243 7.66 1.62 3.86
N PHE A 244 8.86 1.08 4.04
CA PHE A 244 10.12 1.80 3.86
C PHE A 244 10.98 1.19 2.75
N ASN A 245 10.54 0.15 2.03
CA ASN A 245 11.39 -0.59 1.09
C ASN A 245 12.70 -1.11 1.73
N GLN A 246 12.63 -1.50 3.02
CA GLN A 246 13.78 -1.92 3.83
C GLN A 246 13.93 -3.44 3.86
N LEU A 247 15.15 -3.91 3.60
CA LEU A 247 15.60 -5.27 3.92
C LEU A 247 16.56 -5.26 5.11
N ASP A 248 16.16 -5.92 6.18
CA ASP A 248 16.99 -6.17 7.34
C ASP A 248 17.79 -7.46 7.15
N LEU A 249 19.09 -7.32 6.94
CA LEU A 249 19.99 -8.41 6.58
C LEU A 249 20.99 -8.71 7.71
N PRO A 250 20.95 -9.92 8.30
CA PRO A 250 21.97 -10.36 9.26
C PRO A 250 23.35 -10.53 8.63
N GLU A 251 24.40 -10.40 9.45
CA GLU A 251 25.78 -10.65 9.02
C GLU A 251 26.08 -12.15 8.97
N TYR A 252 25.65 -12.79 7.88
CA TYR A 252 25.89 -14.21 7.65
C TYR A 252 27.37 -14.56 7.52
N SER A 253 27.71 -15.78 7.91
CA SER A 253 29.09 -16.29 7.94
C SER A 253 29.59 -16.81 6.60
N SER A 254 28.68 -17.10 5.66
CA SER A 254 29.01 -17.61 4.33
C SER A 254 27.95 -17.21 3.30
N ARG A 255 28.33 -17.20 2.03
CA ARG A 255 27.40 -16.99 0.90
C ARG A 255 26.27 -18.03 0.88
N GLY A 256 26.59 -19.31 1.10
CA GLY A 256 25.59 -20.38 1.09
C GLY A 256 24.53 -20.21 2.18
N GLN A 257 24.94 -19.78 3.37
CA GLN A 257 24.01 -19.44 4.45
C GLN A 257 23.09 -18.26 4.04
N LEU A 258 23.64 -17.22 3.43
CA LEU A 258 22.83 -16.09 2.95
C LEU A 258 21.79 -16.55 1.93
N GLU A 259 22.20 -17.34 0.95
CA GLU A 259 21.34 -17.86 -0.11
C GLU A 259 20.17 -18.69 0.45
N GLU A 260 20.48 -19.67 1.31
CA GLU A 260 19.48 -20.51 1.97
C GLU A 260 18.47 -19.66 2.77
N ARG A 261 18.96 -18.75 3.60
CA ARG A 261 18.11 -17.93 4.48
C ARG A 261 17.28 -16.90 3.71
N LEU A 262 17.82 -16.32 2.64
CA LEU A 262 17.12 -15.37 1.80
C LEU A 262 16.02 -16.05 0.99
N LEU A 263 16.30 -17.19 0.36
CA LEU A 263 15.30 -17.98 -0.35
C LEU A 263 14.17 -18.40 0.59
N LEU A 264 14.52 -18.92 1.78
CA LEU A 264 13.53 -19.31 2.77
C LEU A 264 12.62 -18.13 3.14
N ALA A 265 13.19 -16.94 3.40
CA ALA A 265 12.40 -15.76 3.72
C ALA A 265 11.47 -15.31 2.58
N ILE A 266 11.93 -15.24 1.34
CA ILE A 266 11.09 -14.76 0.23
C ILE A 266 10.01 -15.76 -0.20
N HIS A 267 10.18 -17.06 0.12
CA HIS A 267 9.18 -18.09 -0.17
C HIS A 267 8.19 -18.32 0.99
N GLU A 268 8.62 -18.21 2.24
CA GLU A 268 7.79 -18.52 3.42
C GLU A 268 7.14 -17.28 4.06
N ALA A 269 7.59 -16.06 3.73
CA ALA A 269 7.01 -14.82 4.28
C ALA A 269 5.55 -14.53 3.85
N SER A 270 4.90 -15.43 3.12
CA SER A 270 3.45 -15.39 2.86
C SER A 270 2.61 -15.66 4.11
N GLU A 271 3.17 -16.27 5.16
CA GLU A 271 2.51 -16.39 6.46
C GLU A 271 2.70 -15.08 7.26
N GLY A 272 1.83 -14.10 7.01
CA GLY A 272 1.78 -12.87 7.79
C GLY A 272 1.64 -13.15 9.30
N PHE A 273 2.24 -12.31 10.14
CA PHE A 273 2.20 -12.34 11.63
C PHE A 273 2.04 -13.74 12.27
N GLY A 274 2.78 -14.73 11.78
CA GLY A 274 2.97 -16.00 12.46
C GLY A 274 3.92 -15.82 13.64
N PHE A 275 3.40 -15.40 14.79
CA PHE A 275 4.10 -15.62 16.05
C PHE A 275 3.93 -17.10 16.42
N GLY A 276 4.83 -17.94 15.90
CA GLY A 276 5.13 -19.24 16.48
C GLY A 276 5.83 -19.10 17.83
#